data_AF-A0A832NLJ8-F1
#
_entry.id   AF-A0A832NLJ8-F1
#
_cell.length_a   1.000
_cell.length_b   1.000
_cell.length_c   1.000
_cell.angle_alpha   90.00
_cell.angle_beta   90.00
_cell.angle_gamma   90.00
#
_symmetry.space_group_name_H-M   'P 1'
#
loop_
_entity.id
_entity.type
_entity.pdbx_description
1 polymer ?
#
loop_
_entity_poly.entity_id
_entity_poly.type
_entity_poly.pdbx_seq_one_letter_code
_entity_poly.pdbx_strand_id
1 'polypeptide(L)'
;MPYSLLLVLALVFGALGFMVRRRSELGGRLMILAGCVGAIVCLVFQVRSTLFAPGPKPPDRGQAAVAYFLAQQVLREAGDRQGVVLLLFPPEQVFDEDTVGTYAGTFGRVLRGFPGLKVEVRRLAATGKAALGGHLPLAAFQQATANVASPAAYVSFAGVPPDIETLLSTPPPKGPGLFVFDPWGTTHWLAGLRQGRIRMVIVPRPGSASGAGHE
;
A
#
# COMPACT_ATOMS: atom_id res chain seq x y z
N MET A 1 -1.19 -22.55 9.97
CA MET A 1 -2.06 -23.20 10.98
C MET A 1 -2.82 -24.42 10.44
N PRO A 2 -3.48 -24.43 9.26
CA PRO A 2 -4.24 -25.61 8.81
C PRO A 2 -3.37 -26.78 8.29
N TYR A 3 -2.20 -26.50 7.70
CA TYR A 3 -1.35 -27.52 7.08
C TYR A 3 -0.72 -28.51 8.07
N SER A 4 -0.31 -28.02 9.24
CA SER A 4 0.24 -28.87 10.31
C SER A 4 -0.82 -29.83 10.86
N LEU A 5 -2.09 -29.43 10.91
CA LEU A 5 -3.20 -30.30 11.30
C LEU A 5 -3.46 -31.40 10.26
N LEU A 6 -3.41 -31.08 8.96
CA LEU A 6 -3.57 -32.06 7.89
C LEU A 6 -2.44 -33.10 7.85
N LEU A 7 -1.21 -32.66 8.11
CA LEU A 7 -0.05 -33.56 8.20
C LEU A 7 -0.19 -34.52 9.39
N VAL A 8 -0.59 -34.01 10.57
CA VAL A 8 -0.84 -34.85 11.75
C VAL A 8 -1.97 -35.83 11.49
N LEU A 9 -3.06 -35.39 10.85
CA LEU A 9 -4.19 -36.26 10.49
C LEU A 9 -3.74 -37.39 9.55
N ALA A 10 -2.93 -37.10 8.54
CA ALA A 10 -2.41 -38.09 7.59
C ALA A 10 -1.51 -39.13 8.27
N LEU A 11 -0.67 -38.71 9.21
CA LEU A 11 0.18 -39.61 10.01
C LEU A 11 -0.65 -40.49 10.95
N VAL A 12 -1.65 -39.91 11.61
CA VAL A 12 -2.59 -40.66 12.47
C VAL A 12 -3.37 -41.68 11.65
N PHE A 13 -3.80 -41.34 10.44
CA PHE A 13 -4.52 -42.26 9.54
C PHE A 13 -3.63 -43.44 9.10
N GLY A 14 -2.36 -43.20 8.82
CA GLY A 14 -1.38 -44.24 8.54
C GLY A 14 -1.12 -45.16 9.74
N ALA A 15 -0.98 -44.59 10.94
CA ALA A 15 -0.79 -45.34 12.18
C ALA A 15 -2.02 -46.22 12.52
N LEU A 16 -3.22 -45.68 12.34
CA LEU A 16 -4.48 -46.42 12.48
C LEU A 16 -4.60 -47.55 11.45
N GLY A 17 -4.17 -47.30 10.20
CA GLY A 17 -4.10 -48.34 9.17
C GLY A 17 -3.20 -49.52 9.56
N PHE A 18 -2.09 -49.27 10.26
CA PHE A 18 -1.21 -50.33 10.77
C PHE A 18 -1.88 -51.17 11.87
N MET A 19 -2.70 -50.56 12.73
CA MET A 19 -3.48 -51.27 13.74
C MET A 19 -4.61 -52.09 13.10
N VAL A 20 -5.32 -51.51 12.11
CA VAL A 20 -6.42 -52.16 11.38
C VAL A 20 -5.92 -53.32 10.51
N ARG A 21 -4.67 -53.26 10.01
CA ARG A 21 -4.05 -54.35 9.25
C ARG A 21 -4.04 -55.68 9.98
N ARG A 22 -4.03 -55.67 11.33
CA ARG A 22 -4.12 -56.90 12.15
C ARG A 22 -5.48 -57.60 12.04
N ARG A 23 -6.54 -56.88 11.63
CA ARG A 23 -7.91 -57.40 11.46
C ARG A 23 -8.35 -57.49 10.00
N SER A 24 -7.90 -56.59 9.12
CA SER A 24 -8.13 -56.71 7.68
C SER A 24 -6.92 -56.19 6.90
N GLU A 25 -6.29 -57.06 6.12
CA GLU A 25 -5.11 -56.69 5.33
C GLU A 25 -5.41 -55.62 4.29
N LEU A 26 -6.56 -55.73 3.61
CA LEU A 26 -6.92 -54.84 2.51
C LEU A 26 -7.26 -53.43 2.99
N GLY A 27 -8.05 -53.32 4.07
CA GLY A 27 -8.41 -52.04 4.69
C GLY A 27 -7.21 -51.32 5.31
N GLY A 28 -6.37 -52.06 6.04
CA GLY A 28 -5.15 -51.50 6.63
C GLY A 28 -4.16 -50.98 5.57
N ARG A 29 -3.97 -51.71 4.46
CA ARG A 29 -3.09 -51.27 3.36
C ARG A 29 -3.59 -50.00 2.67
N LEU A 30 -4.90 -49.88 2.43
CA LEU A 30 -5.49 -48.69 1.82
C LEU A 30 -5.33 -47.44 2.72
N MET A 31 -5.54 -47.59 4.03
CA MET A 31 -5.36 -46.49 4.98
C MET A 31 -3.90 -46.03 5.09
N ILE A 32 -2.95 -46.96 5.05
CA ILE A 32 -1.51 -46.64 5.04
C ILE A 32 -1.14 -45.89 3.76
N LEU A 33 -1.59 -46.37 2.59
CA LEU A 33 -1.36 -45.71 1.31
C LEU A 33 -1.92 -44.29 1.29
N ALA A 34 -3.16 -44.10 1.77
CA ALA A 34 -3.79 -42.79 1.85
C ALA A 34 -3.03 -41.84 2.78
N GLY A 35 -2.59 -42.31 3.95
CA GLY A 35 -1.79 -41.53 4.91
C GLY A 35 -0.43 -41.12 4.34
N CYS A 36 0.29 -42.05 3.69
CA CYS A 36 1.57 -41.76 3.05
C CYS A 36 1.44 -40.75 1.90
N VAL A 37 0.45 -40.91 1.03
CA VAL A 37 0.20 -39.97 -0.08
C VAL A 37 -0.17 -38.59 0.47
N GLY A 38 -1.05 -38.51 1.47
CA GLY A 38 -1.43 -37.25 2.11
C GLY A 38 -0.23 -36.52 2.75
N ALA A 39 0.64 -37.26 3.43
CA ALA A 39 1.85 -36.70 4.02
C ALA A 39 2.84 -36.18 2.96
N ILE A 40 3.04 -36.91 1.87
CA ILE A 40 3.90 -36.49 0.76
C ILE A 40 3.36 -35.22 0.11
N VAL A 41 2.05 -35.14 -0.15
CA VAL A 41 1.42 -33.94 -0.74
C VAL A 41 1.58 -32.73 0.18
N CYS A 42 1.38 -32.89 1.50
CA CYS A 42 1.58 -31.80 2.45
C CYS A 42 3.03 -31.33 2.49
N LEU A 43 4.00 -32.25 2.47
CA LEU A 43 5.42 -31.92 2.44
C LEU A 43 5.82 -31.19 1.15
N VAL A 44 5.39 -31.68 -0.01
CA VAL A 44 5.65 -31.03 -1.31
C VAL A 44 5.06 -29.63 -1.33
N PHE A 45 3.84 -29.45 -0.82
CA PHE A 45 3.20 -28.15 -0.76
C PHE A 45 3.91 -27.20 0.20
N GLN A 46 4.34 -27.69 1.37
CA GLN A 46 5.09 -26.89 2.35
C GLN A 46 6.47 -26.48 1.82
N VAL A 47 7.17 -27.39 1.12
CA VAL A 47 8.43 -27.09 0.45
C VAL A 47 8.21 -26.05 -0.66
N ARG A 48 7.15 -26.19 -1.45
CA ARG A 48 6.78 -25.21 -2.48
C ARG A 48 6.48 -23.84 -1.89
N SER A 49 5.71 -23.78 -0.80
CA SER A 49 5.33 -22.50 -0.17
C SER A 49 6.45 -21.87 0.65
N THR A 50 7.48 -22.63 1.06
CA THR A 50 8.59 -22.10 1.88
C THR A 50 9.83 -21.80 1.06
N LEU A 51 10.22 -22.68 0.13
CA LEU A 51 11.43 -22.52 -0.69
C LEU A 51 11.18 -21.80 -2.02
N PHE A 52 9.94 -21.87 -2.54
CA PHE A 52 9.55 -21.19 -3.78
C PHE A 52 8.50 -20.10 -3.54
N ALA A 53 8.35 -19.63 -2.30
CA ALA A 53 7.69 -18.36 -2.06
C ALA A 53 8.47 -17.30 -2.87
N PRO A 54 7.81 -16.55 -3.77
CA PRO A 54 8.46 -15.40 -4.36
C PRO A 54 8.97 -14.53 -3.21
N GLY A 55 10.27 -14.23 -3.21
CA GLY A 55 10.86 -13.32 -2.23
C GLY A 55 10.07 -12.01 -2.20
N PRO A 56 10.16 -11.23 -1.10
CA PRO A 56 9.44 -9.97 -0.98
C PRO A 56 9.65 -9.16 -2.26
N LYS A 57 8.55 -8.87 -2.96
CA LYS A 57 8.58 -8.13 -4.22
C LYS A 57 9.39 -6.87 -3.96
N PRO A 58 10.51 -6.65 -4.67
CA PRO A 58 11.30 -5.45 -4.44
C PRO A 58 10.39 -4.24 -4.66
N PRO A 59 10.51 -3.19 -3.83
CA PRO A 59 9.68 -2.01 -3.98
C PRO A 59 9.81 -1.48 -5.41
N ASP A 60 8.69 -1.16 -6.04
CA ASP A 60 8.69 -0.62 -7.38
C ASP A 60 9.55 0.65 -7.38
N ARG A 61 10.64 0.64 -8.16
CA ARG A 61 11.63 1.72 -8.20
C ARG A 61 10.99 3.05 -8.57
N GLY A 62 9.93 3.04 -9.37
CA GLY A 62 9.17 4.24 -9.72
C GLY A 62 8.45 4.83 -8.52
N GLN A 63 7.74 4.00 -7.76
CA GLN A 63 7.02 4.42 -6.54
C GLN A 63 7.99 5.00 -5.50
N ALA A 64 9.11 4.31 -5.27
CA ALA A 64 10.15 4.78 -4.36
C ALA A 64 10.78 6.11 -4.82
N ALA A 65 11.04 6.28 -6.11
CA ALA A 65 11.58 7.53 -6.65
C ALA A 65 10.60 8.70 -6.46
N VAL A 66 9.31 8.52 -6.78
CA VAL A 66 8.28 9.53 -6.55
C VAL A 66 8.20 9.91 -5.07
N ALA A 67 8.14 8.93 -4.17
CA ALA A 67 8.14 9.17 -2.73
C ALA A 67 9.37 9.98 -2.28
N TYR A 68 10.55 9.61 -2.77
CA TYR A 68 11.81 10.27 -2.44
C TYR A 68 11.84 11.73 -2.90
N PHE A 69 11.43 12.00 -4.15
CA PHE A 69 11.40 13.37 -4.69
C PHE A 69 10.42 14.27 -3.93
N LEU A 70 9.20 13.78 -3.65
CA LEU A 70 8.23 14.55 -2.86
C LEU A 70 8.74 14.82 -1.45
N ALA A 71 9.36 13.83 -0.80
CA ALA A 71 9.92 13.99 0.54
C ALA A 71 11.05 15.02 0.58
N GLN A 72 11.97 14.98 -0.39
CA GLN A 72 13.03 15.98 -0.53
C GLN A 72 12.47 17.39 -0.73
N GLN A 73 11.43 17.54 -1.55
CA GLN A 73 10.81 18.83 -1.78
C GLN A 73 10.08 19.34 -0.53
N VAL A 74 9.38 18.46 0.20
CA VAL A 74 8.76 18.80 1.49
C VAL A 74 9.83 19.29 2.46
N LEU A 75 10.98 18.63 2.58
CA LEU A 75 12.05 19.08 3.46
C LEU A 75 12.60 20.46 3.08
N ARG A 76 12.80 20.71 1.78
CA ARG A 76 13.29 22.01 1.29
C ARG A 76 12.34 23.15 1.63
N GLU A 77 11.03 22.89 1.62
CA GLU A 77 10.02 23.91 1.86
C GLU A 77 9.52 24.00 3.30
N ALA A 78 9.59 22.90 4.05
CA ALA A 78 9.23 22.88 5.45
C ALA A 78 10.20 23.74 6.28
N GLY A 79 11.47 23.86 5.88
CA GLY A 79 12.46 24.64 6.64
C GLY A 79 12.52 24.16 8.10
N ASP A 80 12.38 25.08 9.05
CA ASP A 80 12.35 24.79 10.50
C ASP A 80 10.96 24.40 11.04
N ARG A 81 9.96 24.22 10.17
CA ARG A 81 8.60 23.89 10.62
C ARG A 81 8.57 22.54 11.33
N GLN A 82 7.78 22.51 12.39
CA GLN A 82 7.45 21.30 13.12
C GLN A 82 5.96 21.01 12.95
N GLY A 83 5.60 19.73 12.88
CA GLY A 83 4.22 19.32 12.73
C GLY A 83 4.05 18.03 11.95
N VAL A 84 2.83 17.82 11.46
CA VAL A 84 2.41 16.63 10.75
C VAL A 84 2.56 16.83 9.24
N VAL A 85 3.29 15.93 8.59
CA VAL A 85 3.27 15.76 7.14
C VAL A 85 2.25 14.67 6.84
N LEU A 86 1.10 15.08 6.32
CA LEU A 86 0.00 14.17 6.04
C LEU A 86 0.13 13.61 4.63
N LEU A 87 0.28 12.29 4.52
CA LEU A 87 0.27 11.54 3.25
C LEU A 87 -1.15 11.04 2.97
N LEU A 88 -1.74 11.53 1.89
CA LEU A 88 -3.05 11.17 1.41
C LEU A 88 -2.92 10.13 0.30
N PHE A 89 -3.49 8.96 0.54
CA PHE A 89 -3.49 7.85 -0.40
C PHE A 89 -4.90 7.60 -0.95
N PRO A 90 -5.01 7.07 -2.18
CA PRO A 90 -6.30 6.67 -2.70
C PRO A 90 -6.87 5.49 -1.90
N PRO A 91 -8.13 5.11 -2.14
CA PRO A 91 -8.74 3.94 -1.52
C PRO A 91 -7.94 2.67 -1.79
N GLU A 92 -8.14 1.64 -0.94
CA GLU A 92 -7.45 0.35 -1.04
C GLU A 92 -7.63 -0.34 -2.39
N GLN A 93 -8.77 -0.11 -3.04
CA GLN A 93 -9.09 -0.58 -4.39
C GLN A 93 -8.12 -0.07 -5.46
N VAL A 94 -7.47 1.07 -5.22
CA VAL A 94 -6.53 1.70 -6.16
C VAL A 94 -5.11 1.30 -5.80
N PHE A 95 -4.69 1.56 -4.55
CA PHE A 95 -3.38 1.18 -4.04
C PHE A 95 -3.54 0.23 -2.86
N ASP A 96 -3.00 -0.98 -2.99
CA ASP A 96 -2.91 -1.94 -1.90
C ASP A 96 -2.00 -1.45 -0.76
N GLU A 97 -2.03 -2.15 0.37
CA GLU A 97 -1.22 -1.82 1.55
C GLU A 97 0.30 -1.89 1.26
N ASP A 98 0.73 -2.80 0.38
CA ASP A 98 2.15 -2.92 0.00
C ASP A 98 2.64 -1.70 -0.78
N THR A 99 1.83 -1.18 -1.70
CA THR A 99 2.10 0.04 -2.45
C THR A 99 2.14 1.25 -1.53
N VAL A 100 1.14 1.40 -0.64
CA VAL A 100 1.12 2.47 0.36
C VAL A 100 2.33 2.38 1.28
N GLY A 101 2.68 1.18 1.75
CA GLY A 101 3.86 0.92 2.57
C GLY A 101 5.16 1.28 1.85
N THR A 102 5.26 1.06 0.55
CA THR A 102 6.42 1.45 -0.26
C THR A 102 6.58 2.97 -0.34
N TYR A 103 5.50 3.70 -0.66
CA TYR A 103 5.52 5.16 -0.71
C TYR A 103 5.79 5.76 0.67
N ALA A 104 5.00 5.40 1.68
CA ALA A 104 5.10 5.93 3.03
C ALA A 104 6.43 5.57 3.70
N GLY A 105 6.90 4.32 3.52
CA GLY A 105 8.18 3.86 4.06
C GLY A 105 9.37 4.59 3.44
N THR A 106 9.37 4.80 2.12
CA THR A 106 10.43 5.56 1.44
C THR A 106 10.40 7.03 1.85
N PHE A 107 9.21 7.63 1.91
CA PHE A 107 9.00 9.01 2.35
C PHE A 107 9.51 9.21 3.79
N GLY A 108 9.07 8.34 4.72
CA GLY A 108 9.46 8.41 6.13
C GLY A 108 10.97 8.22 6.37
N ARG A 109 11.65 7.42 5.54
CA ARG A 109 13.12 7.30 5.61
C ARG A 109 13.83 8.62 5.32
N VAL A 110 13.33 9.41 4.37
CA VAL A 110 13.89 10.73 4.05
C VAL A 110 13.68 11.70 5.22
N LEU A 111 12.52 11.64 5.88
CA LEU A 111 12.20 12.53 7.00
C LEU A 111 12.81 12.10 8.34
N ARG A 112 13.41 10.90 8.44
CA ARG A 112 13.96 10.35 9.69
C ARG A 112 14.98 11.28 10.38
N GLY A 113 15.70 12.11 9.61
CA GLY A 113 16.65 13.10 10.14
C GLY A 113 16.02 14.36 10.74
N PHE A 114 14.70 14.51 10.68
CA PHE A 114 13.98 15.73 11.05
C PHE A 114 12.88 15.41 12.08
N PRO A 115 13.24 15.22 13.36
CA PRO A 115 12.32 14.74 14.40
C PRO A 115 11.13 15.67 14.69
N GLY A 116 11.22 16.94 14.28
CA GLY A 116 10.11 17.89 14.34
C GLY A 116 8.97 17.60 13.35
N LEU A 117 9.22 16.78 12.33
CA LEU A 117 8.23 16.39 11.32
C LEU A 117 7.76 14.96 11.55
N LYS A 118 6.45 14.80 11.79
CA LYS A 118 5.81 13.50 11.97
C LYS A 118 5.04 13.14 10.71
N VAL A 119 5.28 11.94 10.17
CA VAL A 119 4.51 11.44 9.03
C VAL A 119 3.23 10.79 9.52
N GLU A 120 2.09 11.20 8.99
CA GLU A 120 0.80 10.55 9.19
C GLU A 120 0.28 10.06 7.84
N VAL A 121 -0.28 8.86 7.81
CA VAL A 121 -0.81 8.23 6.59
C VAL A 121 -2.33 8.16 6.71
N ARG A 122 -3.06 8.68 5.73
CA ARG A 122 -4.52 8.55 5.63
C ARG A 122 -4.93 8.12 4.24
N ARG A 123 -5.93 7.25 4.19
CA ARG A 123 -6.63 6.87 2.95
C ARG A 123 -7.85 7.75 2.77
N LEU A 124 -8.13 8.10 1.53
CA LEU A 124 -9.34 8.82 1.16
C LEU A 124 -10.54 7.88 1.20
N ALA A 125 -11.61 8.32 1.87
CA ALA A 125 -12.88 7.61 1.92
C ALA A 125 -13.64 7.81 0.60
N ALA A 126 -13.23 7.07 -0.44
CA ALA A 126 -13.93 7.00 -1.72
C ALA A 126 -14.05 5.53 -2.15
N THR A 127 -15.13 5.17 -2.84
CA THR A 127 -15.36 3.80 -3.29
C THR A 127 -15.93 3.78 -4.71
N GLY A 128 -15.71 2.67 -5.42
CA GLY A 128 -16.34 2.40 -6.71
C GLY A 128 -15.50 2.83 -7.91
N LYS A 129 -16.06 2.62 -9.11
CA LYS A 129 -15.36 2.77 -10.40
C LYS A 129 -14.79 4.17 -10.64
N ALA A 130 -15.43 5.21 -10.10
CA ALA A 130 -14.95 6.58 -10.20
C ALA A 130 -13.58 6.76 -9.51
N ALA A 131 -13.37 6.12 -8.35
CA ALA A 131 -12.10 6.19 -7.62
C ALA A 131 -10.96 5.48 -8.38
N LEU A 132 -11.26 4.35 -9.04
CA LEU A 132 -10.30 3.66 -9.93
C LEU A 132 -9.85 4.57 -11.08
N GLY A 133 -10.78 5.36 -11.62
CA GLY A 133 -10.50 6.36 -12.64
C GLY A 133 -9.95 7.70 -12.13
N GLY A 134 -9.54 7.81 -10.86
CA GLY A 134 -8.95 9.05 -10.31
C GLY A 134 -9.95 10.16 -9.99
N HIS A 135 -11.26 9.89 -10.09
CA HIS A 135 -12.31 10.85 -9.77
C HIS A 135 -12.64 10.74 -8.28
N LEU A 136 -11.85 11.43 -7.46
CA LEU A 136 -12.00 11.47 -6.02
C LEU A 136 -12.72 12.77 -5.62
N PRO A 137 -13.76 12.72 -4.77
CA PRO A 137 -14.52 13.92 -4.42
C PRO A 137 -13.75 14.83 -3.44
N LEU A 138 -13.95 16.15 -3.55
CA LEU A 138 -13.36 17.13 -2.63
C LEU A 138 -13.70 16.85 -1.16
N ALA A 139 -14.91 16.36 -0.89
CA ALA A 139 -15.35 15.97 0.44
C ALA A 139 -14.46 14.88 1.08
N ALA A 140 -13.93 13.93 0.30
CA ALA A 140 -13.03 12.91 0.82
C ALA A 140 -11.70 13.51 1.29
N PHE A 141 -11.19 14.52 0.57
CA PHE A 141 -10.01 15.27 0.99
C PHE A 141 -10.30 16.09 2.24
N GLN A 142 -11.42 16.80 2.27
CA GLN A 142 -11.84 17.59 3.43
C GLN A 142 -11.92 16.74 4.71
N GLN A 143 -12.55 15.56 4.62
CA GLN A 143 -12.63 14.61 5.72
C GLN A 143 -11.25 14.09 6.13
N ALA A 144 -10.39 13.75 5.16
CA ALA A 144 -9.06 13.24 5.43
C ALA A 144 -8.13 14.32 6.03
N THR A 145 -8.32 15.60 5.70
CA THR A 145 -7.54 16.70 6.27
C THR A 145 -8.13 17.26 7.57
N ALA A 146 -9.34 16.85 7.94
CA ALA A 146 -9.98 17.31 9.17
C ALA A 146 -9.18 16.86 10.40
N ASN A 147 -9.18 17.70 11.43
CA ASN A 147 -8.58 17.42 12.75
C ASN A 147 -7.05 17.21 12.74
N VAL A 148 -6.33 17.68 11.72
CA VAL A 148 -4.87 17.71 11.75
C VAL A 148 -4.44 18.94 12.56
N ALA A 149 -3.96 18.73 13.78
CA ALA A 149 -3.73 19.80 14.75
C ALA A 149 -2.63 20.81 14.34
N SER A 150 -1.59 20.34 13.65
CA SER A 150 -0.50 21.20 13.16
C SER A 150 0.07 20.65 11.85
N PRO A 151 -0.59 20.92 10.70
CA PRO A 151 -0.11 20.45 9.41
C PRO A 151 1.13 21.24 8.98
N ALA A 152 2.25 20.55 8.81
CA ALA A 152 3.47 21.11 8.23
C ALA A 152 3.41 21.09 6.69
N ALA A 153 2.86 20.01 6.12
CA ALA A 153 2.66 19.83 4.69
C ALA A 153 1.58 18.76 4.42
N TYR A 154 0.99 18.83 3.22
CA TYR A 154 0.11 17.81 2.67
C TYR A 154 0.76 17.19 1.45
N VAL A 155 0.74 15.86 1.34
CA VAL A 155 1.25 15.14 0.18
C VAL A 155 0.15 14.22 -0.33
N SER A 156 -0.31 14.43 -1.55
CA SER A 156 -1.28 13.53 -2.18
C SER A 156 -0.60 12.59 -3.15
N PHE A 157 -0.71 11.28 -2.90
CA PHE A 157 -0.40 10.23 -3.88
C PHE A 157 -1.64 9.82 -4.68
N ALA A 158 -2.78 10.46 -4.41
CA ALA A 158 -4.07 10.20 -4.99
C ALA A 158 -4.46 11.27 -6.02
N GLY A 159 -3.52 12.03 -6.58
CA GLY A 159 -3.87 13.21 -7.39
C GLY A 159 -4.68 14.20 -6.56
N VAL A 160 -5.46 15.06 -7.21
CA VAL A 160 -6.33 16.01 -6.52
C VAL A 160 -7.64 16.21 -7.27
N PRO A 161 -8.74 16.53 -6.54
CA PRO A 161 -9.99 16.96 -7.16
C PRO A 161 -9.84 18.36 -7.76
N PRO A 162 -10.78 18.78 -8.62
CA PRO A 162 -11.00 20.20 -8.88
C PRO A 162 -11.18 20.97 -7.57
N ASP A 163 -10.75 22.23 -7.57
CA ASP A 163 -10.92 23.19 -6.47
C ASP A 163 -10.25 22.78 -5.14
N ILE A 164 -9.26 21.88 -5.17
CA ILE A 164 -8.53 21.45 -3.97
C ILE A 164 -7.88 22.61 -3.21
N GLU A 165 -7.54 23.69 -3.91
CA GLU A 165 -6.99 24.92 -3.33
C GLU A 165 -7.89 25.55 -2.27
N THR A 166 -9.20 25.30 -2.33
CA THR A 166 -10.20 25.84 -1.40
C THR A 166 -10.05 25.24 0.00
N LEU A 167 -9.47 24.04 0.12
CA LEU A 167 -9.16 23.41 1.41
C LEU A 167 -7.90 23.96 2.07
N LEU A 168 -7.06 24.68 1.32
CA LEU A 168 -5.82 25.23 1.83
C LEU A 168 -6.10 26.66 2.33
N SER A 169 -6.06 26.88 3.64
CA SER A 169 -6.46 28.19 4.19
C SER A 169 -5.44 29.29 3.89
N THR A 170 -4.15 29.01 4.08
CA THR A 170 -3.07 30.00 3.88
C THR A 170 -2.06 29.47 2.87
N PRO A 171 -1.72 30.21 1.80
CA PRO A 171 -0.67 29.79 0.88
C PRO A 171 0.71 29.78 1.57
N PRO A 172 1.62 28.88 1.16
CA PRO A 172 3.03 28.94 1.57
C PRO A 172 3.66 30.30 1.20
N PRO A 173 4.63 30.82 1.98
CA PRO A 173 5.36 30.18 3.06
C PRO A 173 4.74 30.40 4.45
N LYS A 174 3.50 30.89 4.55
CA LYS A 174 2.83 31.08 5.86
C LYS A 174 1.95 29.89 6.27
N GLY A 175 1.44 29.11 5.31
CA GLY A 175 0.69 27.87 5.56
C GLY A 175 1.34 26.60 5.01
N PRO A 176 0.77 25.41 5.29
CA PRO A 176 1.26 24.14 4.76
C PRO A 176 1.19 24.09 3.23
N GLY A 177 2.26 23.59 2.60
CA GLY A 177 2.28 23.34 1.16
C GLY A 177 1.60 22.03 0.80
N LEU A 178 0.96 21.99 -0.36
CA LEU A 178 0.44 20.76 -0.96
C LEU A 178 1.39 20.28 -2.07
N PHE A 179 1.79 19.01 -1.98
CA PHE A 179 2.65 18.32 -2.96
C PHE A 179 1.84 17.17 -3.56
N VAL A 180 1.85 17.03 -4.88
CA VAL A 180 0.95 16.11 -5.57
C VAL A 180 1.74 15.15 -6.44
N PHE A 181 1.43 13.87 -6.33
CA PHE A 181 1.62 12.90 -7.39
C PHE A 181 0.25 12.57 -7.96
N ASP A 182 0.08 12.79 -9.25
CA ASP A 182 -1.16 12.53 -9.97
C ASP A 182 -0.96 11.34 -10.94
N PRO A 183 -1.27 10.11 -10.50
CA PRO A 183 -1.04 8.92 -11.31
C PRO A 183 -1.98 8.81 -12.51
N TRP A 184 -3.04 9.63 -12.59
CA TRP A 184 -3.96 9.63 -13.73
C TRP A 184 -3.62 10.70 -14.78
N GLY A 185 -2.62 11.55 -14.51
CA GLY A 185 -2.20 12.59 -15.45
C GLY A 185 -3.31 13.61 -15.73
N THR A 186 -4.13 13.93 -14.72
CA THR A 186 -5.16 14.96 -14.81
C THR A 186 -4.54 16.35 -14.83
N THR A 187 -5.38 17.38 -14.93
CA THR A 187 -4.97 18.80 -14.85
C THR A 187 -5.59 19.54 -13.66
N HIS A 188 -6.23 18.84 -12.72
CA HIS A 188 -6.96 19.48 -11.61
C HIS A 188 -6.05 20.30 -10.69
N TRP A 189 -4.78 19.93 -10.60
CA TRP A 189 -3.75 20.65 -9.82
C TRP A 189 -3.27 21.96 -10.47
N LEU A 190 -3.61 22.24 -11.73
CA LEU A 190 -3.01 23.36 -12.47
C LEU A 190 -3.37 24.73 -11.88
N ALA A 191 -4.61 24.90 -11.42
CA ALA A 191 -5.07 26.14 -10.79
C ALA A 191 -4.34 26.38 -9.46
N GLY A 192 -4.34 25.39 -8.57
CA GLY A 192 -3.62 25.46 -7.29
C GLY A 192 -2.11 25.66 -7.43
N LEU A 193 -1.49 25.11 -8.49
CA LEU A 193 -0.07 25.32 -8.80
C LEU A 193 0.20 26.78 -9.21
N ARG A 194 -0.64 27.35 -10.09
CA ARG A 194 -0.52 28.76 -10.51
C ARG A 194 -0.72 29.73 -9.35
N GLN A 195 -1.57 29.39 -8.39
CA GLN A 195 -1.81 30.16 -7.18
C GLN A 195 -0.71 29.99 -6.11
N GLY A 196 0.29 29.13 -6.34
CA GLY A 196 1.36 28.84 -5.38
C GLY A 196 0.92 28.05 -4.15
N ARG A 197 -0.31 27.53 -4.14
CA ARG A 197 -0.87 26.70 -3.06
C ARG A 197 -0.41 25.24 -3.18
N ILE A 198 -0.30 24.75 -4.41
CA ILE A 198 0.41 23.51 -4.74
C ILE A 198 1.85 23.87 -5.09
N ARG A 199 2.79 23.14 -4.53
CA ARG A 199 4.22 23.47 -4.56
C ARG A 199 5.02 22.62 -5.52
N MET A 200 4.57 21.40 -5.73
CA MET A 200 5.14 20.50 -6.72
C MET A 200 4.07 19.53 -7.19
N VAL A 201 4.12 19.20 -8.48
CA VAL A 201 3.34 18.12 -9.06
C VAL A 201 4.26 17.18 -9.82
N ILE A 202 4.10 15.89 -9.58
CA ILE A 202 4.69 14.82 -10.37
C ILE A 202 3.56 14.15 -11.14
N VAL A 203 3.70 14.09 -12.46
CA VAL A 203 2.79 13.38 -13.35
C VAL A 203 3.55 12.27 -14.09
N PRO A 204 2.91 11.12 -14.39
CA PRO A 204 3.46 10.13 -15.30
C PRO A 204 3.82 10.74 -16.65
N ARG A 205 4.81 10.13 -17.32
CA ARG A 205 5.15 10.53 -18.69
C ARG A 205 3.96 10.19 -19.62
N PRO A 206 3.58 11.07 -20.55
CA PRO A 206 2.60 10.74 -21.59
C PRO A 206 2.98 9.44 -22.30
N GLY A 207 2.06 8.48 -22.36
CA GLY A 207 2.26 7.19 -23.03
C GLY A 207 2.95 6.08 -22.20
N SER A 208 3.33 6.32 -20.94
CA SER A 208 3.69 5.24 -20.01
C SER A 208 2.45 4.75 -19.27
N ALA A 209 2.23 3.43 -19.18
CA ALA A 209 1.20 2.86 -18.33
C ALA A 209 1.44 3.31 -16.89
N SER A 210 0.56 4.14 -16.34
CA SER A 210 0.59 4.47 -14.92
C SER A 210 0.05 3.28 -14.14
N GLY A 211 0.73 2.91 -13.05
CA GLY A 211 0.44 1.72 -12.24
C GLY A 211 -0.93 1.68 -11.55
N ALA A 212 -1.90 2.50 -11.97
CA ALA A 212 -3.29 2.45 -11.54
C ALA A 212 -4.21 1.68 -12.53
N GLY A 213 -3.65 1.16 -13.63
CA GLY A 213 -4.39 0.50 -14.72
C GLY A 213 -4.07 -0.98 -14.93
N HIS A 214 -3.89 -1.77 -13.87
CA HIS A 214 -3.86 -3.23 -13.99
C HIS A 214 -5.03 -3.87 -13.26
N GLU A 215 -5.81 -4.60 -14.07
CA GLU A 215 -6.99 -5.48 -13.82
C GLU A 215 -8.38 -4.85 -13.93
#